data_AF-A0A940DR60-F1
#
_entry.id   AF-A0A940DR60-F1
#
_cell.length_a   1.000
_cell.length_b   1.000
_cell.length_c   1.000
_cell.angle_alpha   90.00
_cell.angle_beta   90.00
_cell.angle_gamma   90.00
#
_symmetry.space_group_name_H-M   'P 1'
#
loop_
_entity.id
_entity.type
_entity.pdbx_description
1 polymer ?
#
loop_
_entity_poly.entity_id
_entity_poly.type
_entity_poly.pdbx_seq_one_letter_code
_entity_poly.pdbx_strand_id
1 'polypeptide(L)' 'MKSSEFHRFVQINGWREVRQAGSHIIYEKAGRQITVPYHGSKEMKKGLVLKIKKEMGL' A
#
# COMPACT_ATOMS: atom_id res chain seq x y z
N MET A 1 -10.68 -6.76 1.87
CA MET A 1 -10.41 -5.45 2.48
C MET A 1 -10.35 -4.41 1.38
N LYS A 2 -10.92 -3.24 1.64
CA LYS A 2 -10.93 -2.12 0.69
C LYS A 2 -9.51 -1.59 0.52
N SER A 3 -9.24 -1.05 -0.66
CA SER A 3 -7.96 -0.40 -0.93
C SER A 3 -7.67 0.71 0.09
N SER A 4 -8.65 1.56 0.42
CA SER A 4 -8.49 2.59 1.45
C SER A 4 -8.10 2.04 2.83
N GLU A 5 -8.65 0.89 3.24
CA GLU A 5 -8.31 0.24 4.51
C GLU A 5 -6.87 -0.28 4.50
N PHE A 6 -6.42 -0.84 3.37
CA PHE A 6 -5.07 -1.33 3.23
C PHE A 6 -4.03 -0.20 3.29
N HIS A 7 -4.31 0.94 2.66
CA HIS A 7 -3.42 2.10 2.70
C HIS A 7 -3.32 2.71 4.11
N ARG A 8 -4.43 2.79 4.85
CA ARG A 8 -4.41 3.18 6.27
C ARG A 8 -3.57 2.21 7.10
N PHE A 9 -3.72 0.90 6.88
CA PHE A 9 -2.91 -0.13 7.56
C PHE A 9 -1.41 0.05 7.26
N VAL A 10 -1.04 0.28 6.00
CA VAL A 10 0.34 0.56 5.57
C VAL A 10 0.92 1.77 6.32
N GLN A 11 0.19 2.88 6.38
CA GLN A 11 0.62 4.10 7.06
C GLN A 11 0.81 3.91 8.57
N ILE A 12 -0.12 3.20 9.24
CA ILE A 12 -0.01 2.88 10.67
C ILE A 12 1.25 2.05 10.97
N ASN A 13 1.71 1.23 10.02
CA ASN A 13 2.94 0.45 10.14
C ASN A 13 4.21 1.24 9.76
N GLY A 14 4.13 2.58 9.72
CA GLY A 14 5.29 3.46 9.57
C GLY A 14 5.79 3.61 8.14
N TRP A 15 4.99 3.25 7.14
CA TRP A 15 5.28 3.58 5.74
C TRP A 15 4.73 4.97 5.40
N ARG A 16 5.58 5.84 4.86
CA ARG A 16 5.21 7.21 4.49
C ARG A 16 4.82 7.26 3.02
N GLU A 17 3.67 7.83 2.72
CA GLU A 17 3.31 8.17 1.34
C GLU A 17 4.21 9.30 0.83
N VAL A 18 4.89 9.09 -0.30
CA VAL A 18 5.80 10.08 -0.88
C VAL A 18 5.32 10.64 -2.21
N ARG A 19 4.49 9.89 -2.95
CA ARG A 19 3.94 10.32 -4.25
C ARG A 19 2.72 9.49 -4.62
N GLN A 20 1.76 10.12 -5.28
CA GLN A 20 0.71 9.43 -6.04
C GLN A 20 0.85 9.72 -7.54
N ALA A 21 0.72 8.68 -8.36
CA ALA A 21 0.67 8.77 -9.82
C ALA A 21 -0.54 7.96 -10.32
N GLY A 22 -1.60 8.67 -10.72
CA GLY A 22 -2.86 8.03 -11.08
C GLY A 22 -3.42 7.16 -9.94
N SER A 23 -3.73 5.90 -10.24
CA SER A 23 -4.24 4.93 -9.27
C SER A 23 -3.15 4.19 -8.49
N HIS A 24 -1.93 4.72 -8.38
CA HIS A 24 -0.83 4.11 -7.63
C HIS A 24 -0.22 5.10 -6.65
N ILE A 25 0.02 4.65 -5.41
CA ILE A 25 0.69 5.40 -4.36
C ILE A 25 2.05 4.75 -4.08
N ILE A 26 3.09 5.57 -4.01
CA ILE A 26 4.44 5.16 -3.64
C ILE A 26 4.62 5.42 -2.15
N TYR A 27 4.99 4.37 -1.42
CA TYR A 27 5.33 4.41 -0.02
C TYR A 27 6.84 4.25 0.18
N GLU A 28 7.38 4.90 1.19
CA GLU A 28 8.78 4.83 1.59
C GLU A 28 8.92 4.46 3.06
N LYS A 29 9.87 3.57 3.36
CA LYS A 29 10.32 3.26 4.72
C LYS A 29 11.78 2.81 4.69
N ALA A 30 12.62 3.44 5.52
CA ALA A 30 14.06 3.11 5.61
C ALA A 30 14.78 3.05 4.25
N GLY A 31 14.53 4.03 3.38
CA GLY A 31 15.14 4.12 2.05
C GLY A 31 14.59 3.15 0.99
N ARG A 32 13.62 2.29 1.35
CA ARG A 32 12.94 1.39 0.40
C ARG A 32 11.64 2.00 -0.07
N GLN A 33 11.37 1.90 -1.36
CA GLN A 33 10.12 2.36 -1.97
C GLN A 33 9.30 1.21 -2.53
N ILE A 34 7.99 1.22 -2.28
CA ILE A 34 7.03 0.22 -2.77
C ILE A 34 5.81 0.94 -3.34
N THR A 35 5.35 0.49 -4.51
CA THR A 35 4.18 1.05 -5.19
C THR A 35 2.95 0.18 -4.91
N VAL A 36 1.86 0.80 -4.46
CA VAL A 36 0.61 0.13 -4.07
C VAL A 36 -0.57 0.71 -4.86
N PRO A 37 -1.39 -0.11 -5.52
CA PRO A 37 -2.55 0.39 -6.26
C PRO A 37 -3.65 0.87 -5.31
N TYR A 38 -4.17 2.06 -5.60
CA TYR A 38 -5.24 2.74 -4.87
C TYR A 38 -6.52 2.85 -5.70
N HIS A 39 -7.57 2.14 -5.28
CA HIS A 39 -8.90 2.17 -5.92
C HIS A 39 -10.01 2.50 -4.91
N GLY A 40 -9.68 3.29 -3.88
CA GLY A 40 -10.64 3.81 -2.89
C GLY A 40 -11.42 2.70 -2.19
N SER A 41 -12.74 2.65 -2.42
CA SER A 41 -13.65 1.70 -1.78
C SER A 41 -13.65 0.30 -2.40
N LYS A 42 -12.97 0.07 -3.54
CA LYS A 42 -12.90 -1.25 -4.17
C LYS A 42 -12.05 -2.21 -3.35
N GLU A 43 -12.46 -3.47 -3.31
CA GLU A 43 -11.68 -4.51 -2.65
C GLU A 43 -10.42 -4.88 -3.43
N MET A 44 -9.35 -5.14 -2.69
CA MET A 44 -8.11 -5.67 -3.25
C MET A 44 -8.15 -7.20 -3.27
N LYS A 45 -7.67 -7.80 -4.37
CA LYS A 45 -7.51 -9.26 -4.47
C LYS A 45 -6.60 -9.76 -3.34
N LYS A 46 -7.01 -10.83 -2.64
CA LYS A 46 -6.28 -11.41 -1.50
C LYS A 46 -4.80 -11.69 -1.81
N GLY A 47 -4.50 -12.26 -2.98
CA GLY A 47 -3.12 -12.55 -3.39
C GLY A 47 -2.25 -11.29 -3.54
N LEU A 48 -2.83 -10.18 -4.02
CA LEU A 48 -2.13 -8.90 -4.14
C LEU A 48 -1.80 -8.32 -2.75
N VAL A 49 -2.77 -8.34 -1.83
CA VAL A 49 -2.55 -7.88 -0.45
C VAL A 49 -1.43 -8.68 0.21
N LEU A 50 -1.46 -10.02 0.11
CA LEU A 50 -0.42 -10.88 0.70
C LEU A 50 0.95 -10.63 0.09
N LYS A 51 1.03 -10.46 -1.24
CA LYS A 51 2.29 -10.13 -1.93
C LYS A 51 2.88 -8.83 -1.39
N ILE A 52 2.07 -7.77 -1.35
CA ILE A 52 2.53 -6.44 -0.90
C ILE A 52 2.91 -6.46 0.58
N LYS A 53 2.12 -7.10 1.45
CA LYS A 53 2.47 -7.27 2.87
C LYS A 53 3.82 -7.95 3.05
N LYS A 54 4.05 -9.08 2.36
CA LYS A 54 5.34 -9.78 2.39
C LYS A 54 6.49 -8.89 1.93
N GLU A 55 6.30 -8.12 0.86
CA GLU A 55 7.32 -7.20 0.33
C GLU A 55 7.63 -6.05 1.31
N MET A 56 6.60 -5.59 2.03
CA MET A 56 6.68 -4.51 3.02
C MET A 56 7.07 -4.98 4.43
N GLY A 57 7.15 -6.28 4.68
CA GLY A 57 7.39 -6.87 6.00
C GLY A 57 6.25 -6.63 6.99
N LEU A 58 5.00 -6.72 6.54
CA LEU A 58 3.75 -6.49 7.29
C LEU A 58 2.88 -7.75 7.46
#